data_AF-A0A8T1S3F1-F1
#
_entry.id   AF-A0A8T1S3F1-F1
#
_cell.length_a   1.000
_cell.length_b   1.000
_cell.length_c   1.000
_cell.angle_alpha   90.00
_cell.angle_beta   90.00
_cell.angle_gamma   90.00
#
_symmetry.space_group_name_H-M   'P 1'
#
loop_
_entity.id
_entity.type
_entity.pdbx_description
1 polymer ?
#
loop_
_entity_poly.entity_id
_entity_poly.type
_entity_poly.pdbx_seq_one_letter_code
_entity_poly.pdbx_strand_id
1 'polypeptide(L)'
;MDDRKRPWCATTRNYEADHKWRYCGTAAVGGSSESSPCIFPFIYKGKTYHSCTAVDDQMGRPWCATTPNYDKDQLRRFCLSEGESRP
;
A
#
# COMPACT_ATOMS: atom_id res chain seq x y z
N MET A 1 19.21 14.04 18.57
CA MET A 1 18.39 12.95 19.13
C MET A 1 17.52 13.60 20.19
N ASP A 2 16.24 13.83 19.90
CA ASP A 2 15.30 14.45 20.83
C ASP A 2 14.06 13.55 20.93
N ASP A 3 14.20 12.51 21.74
CA ASP A 3 13.24 11.41 21.91
C ASP A 3 11.97 11.80 22.70
N ARG A 4 11.86 13.06 23.15
CA ARG A 4 10.86 13.51 24.13
C ARG A 4 9.64 14.23 23.55
N LYS A 5 9.44 14.19 22.23
CA LYS A 5 8.32 14.86 21.56
C LYS A 5 7.60 13.97 20.55
N ARG A 6 7.53 12.66 20.82
CA ARG A 6 6.74 11.73 20.01
C ARG A 6 5.27 11.81 20.43
N PRO A 7 4.37 12.34 19.59
CA PRO A 7 2.96 12.37 19.93
C PRO A 7 2.42 10.94 19.97
N TRP A 8 1.39 10.70 20.78
CA TRP A 8 0.73 9.40 20.90
C TRP A 8 -0.78 9.55 20.73
N CYS A 9 -1.42 8.49 20.27
CA CYS A 9 -2.86 8.42 20.07
C CYS A 9 -3.44 7.15 20.70
N ALA A 10 -4.63 7.28 21.26
CA ALA A 10 -5.43 6.13 21.67
C ALA A 10 -5.78 5.26 20.46
N THR A 11 -5.76 3.94 20.63
CA THR A 11 -6.10 2.99 19.55
C THR A 11 -7.56 2.57 19.54
N THR A 12 -8.32 3.02 20.54
CA THR A 12 -9.74 2.75 20.70
C THR A 12 -10.46 4.06 21.00
N ARG A 13 -11.80 4.02 20.92
CA ARG A 13 -12.65 5.19 21.19
C ARG A 13 -12.61 5.63 22.66
N ASN A 14 -12.22 4.75 23.59
CA ASN A 14 -12.26 5.03 25.02
C ASN A 14 -11.00 4.54 25.75
N TYR A 15 -9.96 5.37 25.73
CA TYR A 15 -8.67 5.04 26.36
C TYR A 15 -8.79 4.69 27.85
N GLU A 16 -9.68 5.33 28.62
CA GLU A 16 -9.81 5.08 30.06
C GLU A 16 -10.34 3.67 30.39
N ALA A 17 -11.02 3.05 29.44
CA ALA A 17 -11.52 1.69 29.59
C ALA A 17 -10.48 0.65 29.12
N ASP A 18 -9.81 0.94 28.01
CA ASP A 18 -8.91 -0.01 27.34
C ASP A 18 -7.44 0.14 27.75
N HIS A 19 -7.01 1.35 28.11
CA HIS A 19 -5.61 1.77 28.25
C HIS A 19 -4.71 1.45 27.04
N LYS A 20 -5.30 1.31 25.85
CA LYS A 20 -4.57 0.95 24.62
C LYS A 20 -4.22 2.19 23.80
N TRP A 21 -2.93 2.44 23.63
CA TRP A 21 -2.40 3.59 22.90
C TRP A 21 -1.17 3.20 22.07
N ARG A 22 -0.81 4.04 21.09
CA ARG A 22 0.40 3.90 20.25
C ARG A 22 1.01 5.26 19.92
N TYR A 23 2.30 5.30 19.60
CA TYR A 23 2.94 6.51 19.11
C TYR A 23 2.43 6.87 17.71
N CYS A 24 1.98 8.11 17.57
CA CYS A 24 1.65 8.75 16.31
C CYS A 24 2.96 9.21 15.68
N GLY A 25 3.57 8.36 14.87
CA GLY A 25 4.88 8.65 14.25
C GLY A 25 5.69 7.44 13.87
N THR A 26 5.31 6.24 14.30
CA THR A 26 5.74 5.02 13.65
C THR A 26 4.63 4.61 12.72
N ALA A 27 4.87 4.81 11.42
CA ALA A 27 4.17 4.10 10.37
C ALA A 27 4.19 2.62 10.75
N ALA A 28 3.06 2.12 11.28
CA ALA A 28 2.79 0.71 11.28
C ALA A 28 2.69 0.33 9.80
N VAL A 29 3.80 -0.15 9.27
CA VAL A 29 3.94 -0.67 7.91
C VAL A 29 3.08 -1.93 7.81
N GLY A 30 1.78 -1.72 7.63
CA GLY A 30 0.77 -2.78 7.62
C GLY A 30 -0.65 -2.27 7.37
N GLY A 31 -0.79 -1.02 6.93
CA GLY A 31 -2.06 -0.43 6.51
C GLY A 31 -1.77 0.65 5.50
N SER A 32 -1.56 0.25 4.24
CA SER A 32 -1.40 1.15 3.11
C SER A 32 -2.70 1.92 2.86
N SER A 33 -2.95 2.95 3.65
CA SER A 33 -4.13 3.83 3.55
C SER A 33 -3.86 5.15 2.84
N GLU A 34 -2.78 5.27 2.06
CA GLU A 34 -2.51 6.43 1.18
C GLU A 34 -1.79 6.00 -0.12
N SER A 35 -2.06 4.79 -0.58
CA SER A 35 -1.63 4.34 -1.91
C SER A 35 -2.62 3.31 -2.40
N SER A 36 -3.44 3.64 -3.41
CA SER A 36 -4.45 2.73 -3.95
C SER A 36 -3.87 1.33 -4.14
N PRO A 37 -4.32 0.33 -3.35
CA PRO A 37 -3.74 -1.01 -3.40
C PRO A 37 -4.01 -1.63 -4.77
N CYS A 38 -3.16 -2.57 -5.18
CA CYS A 38 -3.42 -3.40 -6.35
C CYS A 38 -4.79 -4.07 -6.19
N ILE A 39 -5.65 -3.95 -7.19
CA ILE A 39 -6.96 -4.62 -7.22
C ILE A 39 -6.80 -5.92 -7.99
N PHE A 40 -7.19 -7.03 -7.38
CA PHE A 40 -7.23 -8.33 -8.02
C PHE A 40 -8.63 -8.94 -7.90
N PRO A 41 -9.16 -9.58 -8.96
CA PRO A 41 -8.64 -9.57 -10.32
C PRO A 41 -8.82 -8.21 -11.04
N PHE A 42 -7.92 -7.89 -11.97
CA PHE A 42 -8.07 -6.74 -12.87
C PHE A 42 -8.04 -7.14 -14.34
N ILE A 43 -8.74 -6.38 -15.19
CA ILE A 43 -8.77 -6.58 -16.64
C ILE A 43 -7.75 -5.65 -17.30
N TYR A 44 -6.84 -6.21 -18.09
CA TYR A 44 -5.87 -5.49 -18.91
C TYR A 44 -5.83 -6.07 -20.32
N LYS A 45 -6.07 -5.24 -21.34
CA LYS A 45 -6.17 -5.66 -22.76
C LYS A 45 -7.09 -6.88 -22.95
N GLY A 46 -8.22 -6.91 -22.24
CA GLY A 46 -9.19 -8.03 -22.28
C GLY A 46 -8.76 -9.31 -21.56
N LYS A 47 -7.63 -9.32 -20.84
CA LYS A 47 -7.16 -10.44 -20.01
C LYS A 47 -7.29 -10.14 -18.53
N THR A 48 -7.70 -11.13 -17.76
CA THR A 48 -7.84 -11.02 -16.31
C THR A 48 -6.54 -11.43 -15.62
N TYR A 49 -6.03 -10.57 -14.75
CA TYR A 49 -4.80 -10.78 -13.98
C TYR A 49 -5.13 -10.83 -12.49
N HIS A 50 -4.60 -11.85 -11.81
CA HIS A 50 -4.78 -12.09 -10.37
C HIS A 50 -3.51 -11.80 -9.56
N SER A 51 -2.44 -11.38 -10.23
CA SER A 51 -1.14 -11.09 -9.64
C SER A 51 -0.47 -9.94 -10.39
N CYS A 52 0.61 -9.40 -9.83
CA CYS A 52 1.44 -8.44 -10.55
C CYS A 52 1.90 -9.05 -11.88
N THR A 53 1.87 -8.24 -12.92
CA THR A 53 2.28 -8.61 -14.27
C THR A 53 3.32 -7.63 -14.77
N ALA A 54 4.33 -8.10 -15.50
CA ALA A 54 5.33 -7.24 -16.14
C ALA A 54 5.03 -7.01 -17.64
N VAL A 55 3.83 -7.36 -18.08
CA VAL A 55 3.42 -7.26 -19.49
C VAL A 55 3.39 -5.79 -19.92
N ASP A 56 3.90 -5.48 -21.10
CA ASP A 56 4.03 -4.12 -21.63
C ASP A 56 4.87 -3.16 -20.75
N ASP A 57 5.76 -3.68 -19.89
CA ASP A 57 6.80 -2.86 -19.26
C ASP A 57 8.14 -3.07 -19.96
N GLN A 58 8.78 -1.98 -20.41
CA GLN A 58 10.05 -2.04 -21.14
C GLN A 58 11.23 -2.50 -20.26
N MET A 59 11.12 -2.35 -18.94
CA MET A 59 12.13 -2.78 -17.97
C MET A 59 11.81 -4.15 -17.35
N GLY A 60 10.69 -4.79 -17.73
CA GLY A 60 10.22 -6.03 -17.12
C GLY A 60 9.82 -5.87 -15.64
N ARG A 61 9.51 -4.64 -15.20
CA ARG A 61 9.08 -4.38 -13.82
C ARG A 61 7.66 -4.87 -13.60
N PRO A 62 7.40 -5.66 -12.55
CA PRO A 62 6.07 -6.11 -12.23
C PRO A 62 5.20 -4.91 -11.83
N TRP A 63 3.98 -4.86 -12.32
CA TRP A 63 2.98 -3.84 -12.03
C TRP A 63 1.60 -4.46 -11.85
N CYS A 64 0.70 -3.72 -11.22
CA CYS A 64 -0.68 -4.13 -10.99
C CYS A 64 -1.62 -2.96 -11.32
N ALA A 65 -2.86 -3.25 -11.69
CA ALA A 65 -3.86 -2.20 -11.78
C ALA A 65 -4.36 -1.82 -10.39
N THR A 66 -4.69 -0.54 -10.20
CA THR A 66 -5.34 -0.05 -8.97
C THR A 66 -6.85 0.02 -9.11
N THR A 67 -7.40 -0.50 -10.21
CA THR A 67 -8.82 -0.56 -10.52
C THR A 67 -9.16 -1.94 -11.13
N PRO A 68 -10.43 -2.37 -11.06
CA PRO A 68 -10.85 -3.64 -11.67
C PRO A 68 -10.73 -3.65 -13.20
N ASN A 69 -10.68 -2.48 -13.86
CA ASN A 69 -10.57 -2.38 -15.30
C ASN A 69 -9.52 -1.35 -15.71
N TYR A 70 -8.28 -1.82 -15.91
CA TYR A 70 -7.19 -0.97 -16.39
C TYR A 70 -7.48 -0.37 -17.77
N ASP A 71 -8.22 -1.07 -18.63
CA ASP A 71 -8.54 -0.57 -19.98
C ASP A 71 -9.32 0.75 -19.94
N LYS A 72 -10.15 0.94 -18.89
CA LYS A 72 -10.93 2.16 -18.68
C LYS A 72 -10.17 3.23 -17.89
N ASP A 73 -9.57 2.84 -16.78
CA ASP A 73 -8.96 3.79 -15.84
C ASP A 73 -7.51 4.11 -16.19
N GLN A 74 -6.80 3.16 -16.82
CA GLN A 74 -5.36 3.20 -17.11
C GLN A 74 -4.48 3.46 -15.87
N LEU A 75 -5.02 3.21 -14.67
CA LEU A 75 -4.33 3.36 -13.40
C LEU A 75 -3.60 2.07 -13.03
N ARG A 76 -2.27 2.13 -13.04
CA ARG A 76 -1.38 1.07 -12.58
C ARG A 76 -0.34 1.58 -11.61
N ARG A 77 0.17 0.66 -10.80
CA ARG A 77 1.32 0.89 -9.93
C ARG A 77 2.35 -0.22 -10.16
N PHE A 78 3.62 0.13 -10.06
CA PHE A 78 4.69 -0.87 -9.98
C PHE A 78 4.59 -1.62 -8.65
N CYS A 79 4.58 -2.93 -8.74
CA CYS A 79 4.76 -3.77 -7.57
C CYS A 79 6.21 -3.62 -7.14
N LEU A 80 6.41 -3.13 -5.92
CA LEU A 80 7.72 -3.12 -5.30
C LEU A 80 8.12 -4.59 -5.10
N SER A 81 9.04 -5.08 -5.91
CA SER A 81 9.80 -6.28 -5.55
C SER A 81 10.57 -5.91 -4.28
N GLU A 82 10.35 -6.63 -3.19
CA GLU A 82 11.01 -6.41 -1.89
C GLU A 82 12.53 -6.29 -2.04
N GLY A 83 13.02 -5.06 -2.17
CA GLY A 83 14.41 -4.80 -2.52
C GLY A 83 14.85 -3.32 -2.48
N GLU A 84 13.97 -2.39 -2.10
CA GLU A 84 14.36 -1.00 -1.79
C GLU A 84 13.99 -0.67 -0.34
N SER A 85 14.47 -1.49 0.59
CA SER A 85 14.88 -0.97 1.90
C SER A 85 16.11 -0.11 1.64
N ARG A 86 15.90 1.19 1.38
CA ARG A 86 17.00 2.17 1.40
C ARG A 86 17.66 2.10 2.79
N PRO A 87 18.99 1.98 2.88
CA PRO A 87 19.70 2.12 4.14
C PRO A 87 19.56 3.54 4.71
#